data_AF-A0A7C2KUF1-F1
#
_entry.id   AF-A0A7C2KUF1-F1
#
_cell.length_a   1.000
_cell.length_b   1.000
_cell.length_c   1.000
_cell.angle_alpha   90.00
_cell.angle_beta   90.00
_cell.angle_gamma   90.00
#
_symmetry.space_group_name_H-M   'P 1'
#
loop_
_entity.id
_entity.type
_entity.pdbx_description
1 polymer ?
#
loop_
_entity_poly.entity_id
_entity_poly.type
_entity_poly.pdbx_seq_one_letter_code
_entity_poly.pdbx_strand_id
1 'polypeptide(L)' 'MDRGSIYYQQVQLLLEVLPYVSKEECFALKGGTAINMFVRNMPRLSVDIDLMYLPVEDRKSSLQNIARSFERIARTR' A
#
# COMPACT_ATOMS: atom_id res chain seq x y z
N MET A 1 15.02 -9.15 -14.14
CA MET A 1 14.20 -7.92 -14.22
C MET A 1 15.12 -6.79 -14.64
N ASP A 2 14.70 -5.99 -15.62
CA ASP A 2 15.47 -4.83 -16.10
C ASP A 2 15.39 -3.68 -15.09
N ARG A 3 16.54 -3.33 -14.49
CA ARG A 3 16.67 -2.28 -13.48
C ARG A 3 16.58 -0.86 -14.07
N GLY A 4 16.80 -0.72 -15.37
CA GLY A 4 16.65 0.56 -16.08
C GLY A 4 15.20 0.89 -16.43
N SER A 5 14.28 -0.05 -16.28
CA SER A 5 12.88 0.17 -16.63
C SER A 5 12.16 1.08 -15.64
N ILE A 6 11.23 1.90 -16.15
CA ILE A 6 10.34 2.74 -15.33
C ILE A 6 9.56 1.93 -14.29
N TYR A 7 9.17 0.69 -14.63
CA TYR A 7 8.45 -0.20 -13.73
C TYR A 7 9.32 -0.64 -12.54
N TYR A 8 10.62 -0.90 -12.76
CA TYR A 8 11.52 -1.24 -11.66
C TYR A 8 11.66 -0.07 -10.69
N GLN A 9 11.80 1.15 -11.21
CA GLN A 9 11.85 2.38 -10.39
C GLN A 9 10.55 2.59 -9.60
N GLN A 10 9.38 2.35 -10.23
CA GLN A 10 8.08 2.42 -9.56
C GLN A 10 7.96 1.39 -8.42
N VAL A 11 8.42 0.15 -8.64
CA VAL A 11 8.43 -0.87 -7.57
C VAL A 11 9.39 -0.51 -6.44
N GLN A 12 10.54 0.10 -6.74
CA GLN A 12 11.43 0.61 -5.69
C GLN A 12 10.74 1.68 -4.85
N LEU A 13 10.10 2.67 -5.49
CA LEU A 13 9.34 3.69 -4.77
C LEU A 13 8.22 3.07 -3.93
N LEU A 14 7.49 2.09 -4.47
CA LEU A 14 6.45 1.37 -3.73
C LEU A 14 7.01 0.71 -2.47
N LEU A 15 8.16 0.01 -2.59
CA LEU A 15 8.84 -0.62 -1.45
C LEU A 15 9.29 0.39 -0.39
N GLU A 16 9.72 1.58 -0.82
CA GLU A 16 10.08 2.68 0.07
C GLU A 16 8.86 3.30 0.77
N VAL A 17 7.71 3.35 0.09
CA VAL A 17 6.45 3.95 0.61
C VAL A 17 5.71 3.00 1.56
N LEU A 18 5.76 1.68 1.32
CA LEU A 18 5.01 0.68 2.11
C LEU A 18 5.20 0.77 3.64
N PRO A 19 6.42 0.98 4.19
CA PRO A 19 6.63 1.13 5.62
C PRO A 19 5.90 2.31 6.27
N TYR A 20 5.61 3.38 5.51
CA TYR A 20 4.83 4.50 6.02
C TYR A 20 3.34 4.13 6.07
N VAL A 21 2.85 3.42 5.06
CA VAL A 21 1.48 2.90 5.01
C VAL A 21 1.24 1.88 6.12
N SER A 22 2.21 1.00 6.40
CA SER A 22 2.06 -0.05 7.41
C SER A 22 1.96 0.47 8.85
N LYS A 23 2.27 1.75 9.10
CA LYS A 23 2.06 2.39 10.41
C LYS A 23 0.58 2.59 10.73
N GLU A 24 -0.29 2.60 9.71
CA GLU A 24 -1.73 2.73 9.89
C GLU A 24 -2.37 1.35 10.01
N GLU A 25 -2.59 0.89 11.25
CA GLU A 25 -3.20 -0.42 11.57
C GLU A 25 -4.63 -0.58 11.02
N CYS A 26 -5.29 0.51 10.64
CA CYS A 26 -6.63 0.49 10.06
C CYS A 26 -6.67 -0.03 8.61
N PHE A 27 -5.52 -0.28 7.99
CA PHE A 27 -5.43 -0.80 6.63
C PHE A 27 -4.77 -2.18 6.56
N ALA A 28 -5.34 -3.06 5.76
CA ALA A 28 -4.68 -4.28 5.29
C ALA A 28 -4.27 -4.15 3.82
N LEU A 29 -3.05 -4.57 3.50
CA LEU A 29 -2.62 -4.71 2.11
C LEU A 29 -3.29 -5.93 1.47
N LYS A 30 -3.85 -5.76 0.27
CA LYS A 30 -4.51 -6.83 -0.47
C LYS A 30 -4.10 -6.85 -1.94
N GLY A 31 -4.81 -7.65 -2.74
CA GLY A 31 -4.70 -7.65 -4.19
C GLY A 31 -3.45 -8.35 -4.73
N GLY A 32 -3.17 -8.09 -6.00
CA GLY A 32 -2.08 -8.76 -6.72
C GLY A 32 -0.70 -8.43 -6.14
N THR A 33 -0.51 -7.20 -5.62
CA THR A 33 0.74 -6.77 -4.98
C THR A 33 1.01 -7.55 -3.70
N ALA A 34 0.01 -7.71 -2.81
CA ALA A 34 0.17 -8.49 -1.58
C ALA A 34 0.57 -9.95 -1.88
N ILE A 35 -0.12 -10.59 -2.82
CA ILE A 35 0.16 -11.98 -3.23
C ILE A 35 1.57 -12.09 -3.84
N ASN A 36 1.95 -11.13 -4.69
CA ASN A 36 3.23 -11.15 -5.37
C ASN A 36 4.41 -10.97 -4.41
N MET A 37 4.26 -10.15 -3.37
CA MET A 37 5.31 -9.81 -2.40
C MET A 37 5.42 -10.79 -1.23
N PHE A 38 4.29 -11.25 -0.68
CA PHE A 38 4.27 -11.99 0.58
C PHE A 38 3.93 -13.47 0.43
N VAL A 39 3.33 -13.89 -0.69
CA VAL A 39 2.89 -15.28 -0.90
C VAL A 39 3.70 -15.99 -1.99
N ARG A 40 4.12 -15.27 -3.04
CA ARG A 40 4.91 -15.81 -4.15
C ARG A 40 6.33 -15.25 -4.13
N ASN A 41 7.24 -15.92 -4.82
CA ASN A 41 8.62 -15.44 -4.99
C ASN A 41 8.74 -14.36 -6.08
N MET A 42 7.96 -13.27 -5.96
CA MET A 42 8.00 -12.10 -6.87
C MET A 42 8.09 -12.44 -8.38
N PRO A 43 7.20 -13.29 -8.95
CA PRO A 43 7.29 -13.72 -10.35
C PRO A 43 7.10 -12.59 -11.37
N ARG A 44 6.56 -11.43 -10.95
CA ARG A 44 6.39 -10.23 -11.78
C ARG A 44 6.64 -8.97 -10.96
N LEU A 45 6.76 -7.83 -11.63
CA LEU A 45 6.67 -6.53 -10.98
C LEU A 45 5.18 -6.18 -10.71
N SER A 46 4.93 -5.45 -9.63
CA SER A 46 3.61 -4.92 -9.27
C SER A 46 3.78 -3.51 -8.73
N VAL A 47 3.05 -2.55 -9.30
CA VAL A 47 3.29 -1.11 -9.08
C VAL A 47 2.18 -0.42 -8.29
N ASP A 48 1.09 -1.13 -7.99
CA ASP A 48 -0.07 -0.60 -7.27
C ASP A 48 -0.08 -1.01 -5.79
N ILE A 49 -0.66 -0.19 -4.92
CA ILE A 49 -0.94 -0.53 -3.52
C ILE A 49 -2.46 -0.59 -3.34
N ASP A 50 -3.00 -1.78 -3.14
CA ASP A 50 -4.40 -1.97 -2.77
C ASP A 50 -4.55 -2.08 -1.25
N LEU A 51 -5.29 -1.15 -0.65
CA LEU A 51 -5.60 -1.19 0.78
C LEU A 51 -7.08 -1.51 1.03
N MET A 52 -7.33 -2.27 2.09
CA MET A 52 -8.66 -2.51 2.65
C MET A 52 -8.75 -1.84 4.01
N TYR A 53 -9.75 -0.97 4.19
CA TYR A 53 -10.07 -0.42 5.50
C TYR A 53 -10.72 -1.50 6.36
N LEU A 54 -10.17 -1.72 7.56
CA LEU A 54 -10.56 -2.83 8.43
C LEU A 54 -11.74 -2.53 9.36
N PRO A 55 -11.84 -1.32 9.97
CA PRO A 55 -12.97 -1.02 10.86
C PRO A 55 -14.32 -1.07 10.13
N VAL A 56 -15.28 -1.75 10.75
CA VAL A 56 -16.67 -1.83 10.27
C VAL A 56 -17.47 -0.72 10.93
N GLU A 57 -17.79 0.31 10.16
CA GLU A 57 -18.56 1.47 10.59
C GLU A 57 -19.41 2.01 9.44
N ASP A 58 -20.21 3.05 9.69
CA ASP A 58 -21.02 3.65 8.64
C ASP A 58 -20.14 4.35 7.58
N ARG A 59 -20.68 4.46 6.36
CA ARG A 59 -19.94 4.98 5.20
C ARG A 59 -19.30 6.35 5.46
N LYS A 60 -19.98 7.25 6.18
CA LYS A 60 -19.47 8.60 6.42
C LYS A 60 -18.26 8.55 7.34
N SER A 61 -18.36 7.78 8.43
CA SER A 61 -17.27 7.63 9.40
C SER A 61 -16.07 6.91 8.77
N SER A 62 -16.28 5.84 7.98
CA SER A 62 -15.19 5.14 7.27
C SER A 62 -14.41 6.09 6.36
N LEU A 63 -15.09 6.87 5.51
CA LEU A 63 -14.42 7.76 4.56
C LEU A 63 -13.63 8.87 5.27
N GLN A 64 -14.17 9.41 6.37
CA GLN A 64 -13.46 10.42 7.16
C GLN A 64 -12.21 9.83 7.83
N ASN A 65 -12.31 8.63 8.38
CA ASN A 65 -11.18 7.96 9.01
C ASN A 65 -10.10 7.59 7.99
N ILE A 66 -10.49 7.06 6.82
CA ILE A 66 -9.58 6.77 5.70
C ILE A 66 -8.79 8.03 5.30
N ALA A 67 -9.49 9.16 5.10
CA ALA A 67 -8.84 10.41 4.74
C ALA A 67 -7.85 10.88 5.82
N ARG A 68 -8.23 10.84 7.10
CA ARG A 68 -7.34 11.18 8.21
C ARG A 68 -6.13 10.26 8.31
N SER A 69 -6.28 8.98 8.02
CA SER A 69 -5.15 8.03 7.98
C SER A 69 -4.17 8.38 6.85
N PHE A 70 -4.65 8.74 5.66
CA PHE A 70 -3.77 9.21 4.60
C PHE A 70 -3.06 10.52 4.94
N GLU A 71 -3.72 11.46 5.62
CA GLU A 71 -3.07 12.69 6.10
C GLU A 71 -1.94 12.41 7.10
N ARG A 72 -2.10 11.41 7.99
CA ARG A 72 -1.05 10.99 8.92
C ARG A 72 0.13 10.36 8.19
N ILE A 73 -0.13 9.48 7.23
CA ILE A 73 0.91 8.90 6.37
C ILE A 73 1.71 10.01 5.68
N ALA A 74 1.03 10.98 5.07
CA ALA A 74 1.68 12.10 4.35
C ALA A 74 2.54 13.02 5.24
N ARG A 75 2.29 13.04 6.56
CA ARG A 75 3.06 13.83 7.53
C ARG A 75 4.20 13.05 8.18
N THR A 76 4.30 11.76 7.90
CA THR A 76 5.34 10.91 8.49
C THR A 76 6.67 11.20 7.80
N ARG A 77 7.70 11.49 8.60
CA ARG A 77 9.09 11.67 8.13
C ARG A 77 9.82 10.34 8.05
#